data_AF-A0A239Z7T0-F1
#
_entry.id   AF-A0A239Z7T0-F1
#
_cell.length_a   1.000
_cell.length_b   1.000
_cell.length_c   1.000
_cell.angle_alpha   90.00
_cell.angle_beta   90.00
_cell.angle_gamma   90.00
#
_symmetry.space_group_name_H-M   'P 1'
#
loop_
_entity.id
_entity.type
_entity.pdbx_description
1 polymer ?
#
loop_
_entity_poly.entity_id
_entity_poly.type
_entity_poly.pdbx_seq_one_letter_code
_entity_poly.pdbx_strand_id
1 'polypeptide(L)'
;MDTRQLKGPRVGALLAEWVITVGLVILIVTLTMPMITTPSRYTLNGATQEVVCMIKKVQLWSMLGHKSNRLGHMTFVLHKNKYTIAEDVYHHTVDIQLPTSIESQRSLTTISFSAFGLPYDETEIVLLDKESGEKNRIWISVQTGRIRWEEIH
;
A
#
# COMPACT_ATOMS: atom_id res chain seq x y z
N MET A 1 46.83 -11.36 55.60
CA MET A 1 45.71 -10.88 54.77
C MET A 1 45.57 -11.85 53.62
N ASP A 2 44.61 -12.76 53.74
CA ASP A 2 44.51 -13.98 52.94
C ASP A 2 43.62 -13.71 51.71
N THR A 3 44.19 -13.78 50.50
CA THR A 3 43.54 -13.45 49.22
C THR A 3 42.89 -14.67 48.57
N ARG A 4 42.33 -15.57 49.37
CA ARG A 4 41.64 -16.77 48.88
C ARG A 4 40.31 -16.86 49.61
N GLN A 5 39.21 -16.92 48.85
CA GLN A 5 37.85 -17.39 49.20
C GLN A 5 36.70 -16.49 48.68
N LEU A 6 36.71 -16.18 47.38
CA LEU A 6 35.46 -15.91 46.63
C LEU A 6 35.38 -16.87 45.44
N LYS A 7 35.65 -18.16 45.67
CA LYS A 7 35.41 -19.24 44.69
C LYS A 7 34.19 -20.04 45.14
N GLY A 8 33.03 -19.42 45.03
CA GLY A 8 31.75 -20.03 45.35
C GLY A 8 30.88 -20.21 44.11
N PRO A 9 29.97 -21.19 44.10
CA PRO A 9 28.99 -21.46 43.01
C PRO A 9 28.16 -20.24 42.57
N ARG A 10 28.20 -19.14 43.33
CA ARG A 10 27.57 -17.85 43.05
C ARG A 10 28.08 -17.17 41.77
N VAL A 11 29.36 -17.32 41.41
CA VAL A 11 29.90 -16.69 40.18
C VAL A 11 29.39 -17.43 38.93
N GLY A 12 29.29 -18.75 38.99
CA GLY A 12 28.71 -19.56 37.91
C GLY A 12 27.21 -19.33 37.74
N ALA A 13 26.48 -19.18 38.86
CA ALA A 13 25.06 -18.83 38.85
C ALA A 13 24.81 -17.44 38.25
N LEU A 14 25.62 -16.44 38.61
CA LEU A 14 25.56 -15.10 38.03
C LEU A 14 25.79 -15.14 36.51
N LEU A 15 26.82 -15.83 36.04
CA LEU A 15 27.09 -15.96 34.61
C LEU A 15 25.92 -16.65 33.86
N ALA A 16 25.35 -17.70 34.44
CA ALA A 16 24.20 -18.38 33.86
C ALA A 16 22.96 -17.47 33.80
N GLU A 17 22.71 -16.69 34.84
CA GLU A 17 21.60 -15.73 34.90
C GLU A 17 21.72 -14.67 33.80
N TRP A 18 22.91 -14.11 33.60
CA TRP A 18 23.18 -13.15 32.51
C TRP A 18 23.00 -13.77 31.12
N VAL A 19 23.44 -15.02 30.90
CA VAL A 19 23.23 -15.71 29.62
C VAL A 19 21.75 -15.93 29.34
N ILE A 20 20.97 -16.29 30.37
CA ILE A 20 19.51 -16.45 30.25
C ILE A 20 18.84 -15.11 29.95
N THR A 21 19.24 -14.02 30.63
CA THR A 21 18.63 -12.70 30.40
C THR A 21 18.93 -12.19 28.99
N VAL A 22 20.18 -12.30 28.55
CA VAL A 22 20.58 -11.89 27.19
C VAL A 22 19.87 -12.73 26.14
N GLY A 23 19.77 -14.05 26.34
CA GLY A 23 19.02 -14.94 25.47
C GLY A 23 17.53 -14.57 25.37
N LEU A 24 16.91 -14.22 26.51
CA LEU A 24 15.51 -13.79 26.56
C LEU A 24 15.30 -12.45 25.82
N VAL A 25 16.20 -11.48 26.00
CA VAL A 25 16.14 -10.19 25.31
C VAL A 25 16.27 -10.38 23.80
N ILE A 26 17.23 -11.18 23.35
CA ILE A 26 17.41 -11.49 21.92
C ILE A 26 16.15 -12.17 21.37
N LEU A 27 15.57 -13.14 22.09
CA LEU A 27 14.34 -13.81 21.70
C LEU A 27 13.19 -12.81 21.51
N ILE A 28 12.97 -11.90 22.47
CA ILE A 28 11.92 -10.88 22.40
C ILE A 28 12.15 -9.95 21.21
N VAL A 29 13.39 -9.52 20.95
CA VAL A 29 13.73 -8.69 19.79
C VAL A 29 13.45 -9.45 18.48
N THR A 30 13.84 -10.73 18.38
CA THR A 30 13.58 -11.53 17.17
C THR A 30 12.09 -11.79 16.92
N LEU A 31 11.27 -11.92 17.97
CA LEU A 31 9.83 -12.13 17.86
C LEU A 31 9.07 -10.84 17.50
N THR A 32 9.56 -9.68 17.94
CA THR A 32 8.90 -8.38 17.71
C THR A 32 9.26 -7.75 16.36
N MET A 33 10.46 -8.02 15.82
CA MET A 33 10.91 -7.58 14.49
C MET A 33 9.91 -7.87 13.35
N PRO A 34 9.38 -9.10 13.16
CA PRO A 34 8.45 -9.39 12.06
C PRO A 34 7.07 -8.72 12.21
N MET A 35 6.70 -8.30 13.43
CA MET A 35 5.43 -7.60 13.69
C MET A 35 5.46 -6.13 13.27
N ILE A 36 6.64 -5.51 13.22
CA ILE A 36 6.81 -4.11 12.80
C ILE A 36 6.78 -3.99 11.27
N THR A 37 7.21 -5.04 10.55
CA THR A 37 7.28 -5.03 9.07
C THR A 37 5.96 -5.44 8.38
N THR A 38 5.11 -6.20 9.06
CA THR A 38 3.85 -6.75 8.53
C THR A 38 2.65 -5.77 8.37
N PRO A 39 2.46 -4.68 9.15
CA PRO A 39 1.29 -3.82 9.01
C PRO A 39 1.27 -3.03 7.69
N SER A 40 2.46 -2.79 7.11
CA SER A 40 2.62 -2.07 5.84
C SER A 40 1.94 -2.78 4.68
N ARG A 41 2.16 -4.09 4.51
CA ARG A 41 1.62 -4.88 3.39
C ARG A 41 0.10 -4.96 3.43
N TYR A 42 -0.49 -5.13 4.60
CA TYR A 42 -1.95 -5.17 4.75
C TYR A 42 -2.59 -3.83 4.39
N THR A 43 -2.02 -2.74 4.90
CA THR A 43 -2.50 -1.37 4.63
C THR A 43 -2.32 -1.01 3.15
N LEU A 44 -1.17 -1.34 2.56
CA LEU A 44 -0.87 -1.12 1.15
C LEU A 44 -1.81 -1.92 0.23
N ASN A 45 -2.03 -3.20 0.51
CA ASN A 45 -2.99 -4.03 -0.24
C ASN A 45 -4.42 -3.52 -0.09
N GLY A 46 -4.83 -3.09 1.11
CA GLY A 46 -6.14 -2.50 1.35
C GLY A 46 -6.36 -1.23 0.51
N ALA A 47 -5.42 -0.29 0.53
CA ALA A 47 -5.49 0.92 -0.28
C ALA A 47 -5.43 0.63 -1.78
N THR A 48 -4.60 -0.33 -2.19
CA THR A 48 -4.53 -0.78 -3.60
C THR A 48 -5.86 -1.34 -4.05
N GLN A 49 -6.51 -2.17 -3.23
CA GLN A 49 -7.82 -2.72 -3.53
C GLN A 49 -8.89 -1.63 -3.63
N GLU A 50 -8.86 -0.63 -2.76
CA GLU A 50 -9.77 0.52 -2.82
C GLU A 50 -9.59 1.32 -4.11
N VAL A 51 -8.35 1.68 -4.46
CA VAL A 51 -8.03 2.39 -5.71
C VAL A 51 -8.47 1.58 -6.92
N VAL A 52 -8.20 0.26 -6.96
CA VAL A 52 -8.66 -0.61 -8.05
C VAL A 52 -10.18 -0.67 -8.13
N CYS A 53 -10.87 -0.72 -6.99
CA CYS A 53 -12.33 -0.69 -6.95
C CYS A 53 -12.87 0.60 -7.56
N MET A 54 -12.26 1.74 -7.23
CA MET A 54 -12.65 3.04 -7.79
C MET A 54 -12.37 3.14 -9.28
N ILE A 55 -11.21 2.66 -9.77
CA ILE A 55 -10.91 2.62 -11.20
C ILE A 55 -11.92 1.74 -11.94
N LYS A 56 -12.27 0.56 -11.40
CA LYS A 56 -13.32 -0.31 -11.95
C LYS A 56 -14.68 0.38 -11.99
N LYS A 57 -15.00 1.15 -10.95
CA LYS A 57 -16.22 1.97 -10.92
C LYS A 57 -16.17 2.97 -12.08
N VAL A 58 -15.13 3.78 -12.21
CA VAL A 58 -14.98 4.74 -13.31
C VAL A 58 -15.10 4.09 -14.69
N GLN A 59 -14.50 2.91 -14.89
CA GLN A 59 -14.64 2.12 -16.11
C GLN A 59 -16.11 1.73 -16.37
N LEU A 60 -16.80 1.17 -15.38
CA LEU A 60 -18.20 0.78 -15.50
C LEU A 60 -19.10 1.98 -15.81
N TRP A 61 -18.89 3.10 -15.12
CA TRP A 61 -19.64 4.33 -15.36
C TRP A 61 -19.43 4.87 -16.78
N SER A 62 -18.20 4.80 -17.30
CA SER A 62 -17.89 5.18 -18.69
C SER A 62 -18.63 4.29 -19.70
N MET A 63 -18.76 2.99 -19.41
CA MET A 63 -19.51 2.06 -20.25
C MET A 63 -21.03 2.30 -20.19
N LEU A 64 -21.56 2.65 -19.02
CA LEU A 64 -22.98 2.95 -18.81
C LEU A 64 -23.38 4.31 -19.39
N GLY A 65 -22.54 5.34 -19.23
CA GLY A 65 -22.78 6.70 -19.69
C GLY A 65 -22.89 6.83 -21.21
N HIS A 66 -22.38 5.85 -21.97
CA HIS A 66 -22.56 5.78 -23.42
C HIS A 66 -24.03 5.67 -23.85
N LYS A 67 -24.88 5.05 -23.01
CA LYS A 67 -26.33 4.89 -23.29
C LYS A 67 -27.12 6.16 -22.98
N SER A 68 -26.62 7.03 -22.09
CA SER A 68 -27.24 8.31 -21.72
C SER A 68 -26.48 9.50 -22.32
N ASN A 69 -26.59 9.67 -23.63
CA ASN A 69 -26.34 10.93 -24.33
C ASN A 69 -25.02 11.68 -23.98
N ARG A 70 -23.85 11.03 -24.13
CA ARG A 70 -22.48 11.63 -24.01
C ARG A 70 -22.16 12.38 -22.69
N LEU A 71 -23.02 12.30 -21.67
CA LEU A 71 -22.93 13.10 -20.45
C LEU A 71 -22.04 12.50 -19.34
N GLY A 72 -21.30 11.41 -19.59
CA GLY A 72 -20.72 10.59 -18.52
C GLY A 72 -19.23 10.25 -18.69
N HIS A 73 -18.40 11.18 -19.16
CA HIS A 73 -16.96 11.00 -19.11
C HIS A 73 -16.48 11.20 -17.68
N MET A 74 -16.28 10.09 -16.97
CA MET A 74 -15.74 10.09 -15.62
C MET A 74 -14.23 9.83 -15.69
N THR A 75 -13.47 10.68 -15.01
CA THR A 75 -12.01 10.63 -15.00
C THR A 75 -11.53 10.36 -13.58
N PHE A 76 -10.64 9.38 -13.45
CA PHE A 76 -9.92 9.13 -12.22
C PHE A 76 -8.61 9.93 -12.23
N VAL A 77 -8.38 10.76 -11.23
CA VAL A 77 -7.15 11.55 -11.10
C VAL A 77 -6.47 11.18 -9.79
N LEU A 78 -5.34 10.51 -9.89
CA LEU A 78 -4.50 10.17 -8.76
C LEU A 78 -3.43 11.23 -8.58
N HIS A 79 -3.46 11.91 -7.46
CA HIS A 79 -2.35 12.72 -6.97
C HIS A 79 -1.45 11.89 -6.07
N LYS A 80 -0.33 12.48 -5.65
CA LYS A 80 0.65 11.84 -4.76
C LYS A 80 0.02 11.24 -3.49
N ASN A 81 -0.87 11.95 -2.79
CA ASN A 81 -1.45 11.50 -1.51
C ASN A 81 -2.98 11.46 -1.48
N LYS A 82 -3.64 11.70 -2.62
CA LYS A 82 -5.09 11.73 -2.73
C LYS A 82 -5.51 11.28 -4.11
N TYR A 83 -6.72 10.79 -4.25
CA TYR A 83 -7.32 10.57 -5.56
C TYR A 83 -8.65 11.30 -5.64
N THR A 84 -8.99 11.73 -6.84
CA THR A 84 -10.24 12.44 -7.12
C THR A 84 -10.93 11.75 -8.27
N ILE A 85 -12.25 11.74 -8.21
CA ILE A 85 -13.07 11.28 -9.33
C ILE A 85 -13.82 12.50 -9.85
N ALA A 86 -13.53 12.88 -11.08
CA ALA A 86 -14.10 14.04 -11.74
C ALA A 86 -15.14 13.59 -12.79
N GLU A 87 -16.33 14.17 -12.72
CA GLU A 87 -17.34 14.06 -13.77
C GLU A 87 -17.37 15.36 -14.58
N ASP A 88 -17.12 15.26 -15.89
CA ASP A 88 -16.87 16.38 -16.80
C ASP A 88 -18.03 17.41 -16.86
N VAL A 89 -19.26 16.97 -16.58
CA VAL A 89 -20.47 17.79 -16.74
C VAL A 89 -20.81 18.62 -15.49
N TYR A 90 -20.59 18.08 -14.30
CA TYR A 90 -21.07 18.68 -13.05
C TYR A 90 -19.96 19.25 -12.16
N HIS A 91 -18.68 19.13 -12.57
CA HIS A 91 -17.52 19.49 -11.73
C HIS A 91 -17.60 18.86 -10.33
N HIS A 92 -18.32 17.74 -10.20
CA HIS A 92 -18.42 17.03 -8.94
C HIS A 92 -17.14 16.23 -8.76
N THR A 93 -16.22 16.80 -7.99
CA THR A 93 -14.97 16.15 -7.62
C THR A 93 -15.15 15.54 -6.24
N VAL A 94 -15.13 14.20 -6.17
CA VAL A 94 -15.05 13.51 -4.88
C VAL A 94 -13.58 13.34 -4.56
N ASP A 95 -13.07 14.15 -3.64
CA ASP A 95 -11.70 14.06 -3.14
C ASP A 95 -11.63 13.03 -2.00
N ILE A 96 -10.84 11.98 -2.22
CA ILE A 96 -10.61 10.93 -1.22
C ILE A 96 -9.11 10.88 -0.92
N GLN A 97 -8.77 10.97 0.37
CA GLN A 97 -7.38 10.92 0.80
C GLN A 97 -6.89 9.47 0.85
N LEU A 98 -5.66 9.24 0.39
CA LEU A 98 -5.00 7.96 0.66
C LEU A 98 -4.55 7.91 2.13
N PRO A 99 -4.37 6.70 2.70
CA PRO A 99 -3.72 6.55 4.00
C PRO A 99 -2.37 7.27 4.05
N THR A 100 -2.03 7.89 5.17
CA THR A 100 -0.86 8.78 5.32
C THR A 100 0.49 8.12 5.03
N SER A 101 0.58 6.80 5.21
CA SER A 101 1.77 6.01 4.90
C SER A 101 1.95 5.73 3.40
N ILE A 102 0.90 5.87 2.60
CA ILE A 102 0.87 5.46 1.19
C ILE A 102 0.92 6.68 0.28
N GLU A 103 1.74 6.60 -0.77
CA GLU A 103 1.75 7.58 -1.85
C GLU A 103 1.79 6.92 -3.22
N SER A 104 1.31 7.65 -4.23
CA SER A 104 1.60 7.32 -5.62
C SER A 104 3.05 7.66 -5.94
N GLN A 105 3.72 6.77 -6.68
CA GLN A 105 5.07 7.03 -7.18
C GLN A 105 5.08 8.20 -8.18
N ARG A 106 4.00 8.40 -8.93
CA ARG A 106 3.83 9.53 -9.84
C ARG A 106 3.15 10.69 -9.11
N SER A 107 3.49 11.91 -9.52
CA SER A 107 2.93 13.12 -8.90
C SER A 107 1.46 13.35 -9.30
N LEU A 108 1.12 12.94 -10.52
CA LEU A 108 -0.21 13.01 -11.10
C LEU A 108 -0.36 11.90 -12.14
N THR A 109 -1.40 11.08 -12.01
CA THR A 109 -1.79 10.07 -12.98
C THR A 109 -3.28 10.24 -13.26
N THR A 110 -3.64 10.37 -14.53
CA THR A 110 -5.03 10.53 -14.96
C THR A 110 -5.43 9.32 -15.79
N ILE A 111 -6.57 8.72 -15.43
CA ILE A 111 -7.11 7.53 -16.09
C ILE A 111 -8.54 7.79 -16.50
N SER A 112 -8.80 7.61 -17.78
CA SER A 112 -10.12 7.71 -18.38
C SER A 112 -10.39 6.48 -19.25
N PHE A 113 -11.66 6.17 -19.46
CA PHE A 113 -12.08 5.00 -20.23
C PHE A 113 -13.03 5.36 -21.35
N SER A 114 -12.95 4.59 -22.42
CA SER A 114 -13.92 4.59 -23.51
C SER A 114 -15.23 3.91 -23.09
N ALA A 115 -16.26 4.10 -23.92
CA ALA A 115 -17.54 3.41 -23.80
C ALA A 115 -17.42 1.87 -23.88
N PHE A 116 -16.33 1.36 -24.45
CA PHE A 116 -16.03 -0.08 -24.54
C PHE A 116 -15.23 -0.59 -23.33
N GLY A 117 -14.96 0.26 -22.34
CA GLY A 117 -14.18 -0.08 -21.16
C GLY A 117 -12.67 -0.14 -21.42
N LEU A 118 -12.19 0.33 -22.58
CA LEU A 118 -10.76 0.42 -22.89
C LEU A 118 -10.18 1.73 -22.36
N PRO A 119 -8.98 1.73 -21.76
CA PRO A 119 -8.34 2.96 -21.28
C PRO A 119 -7.92 3.85 -22.46
N TYR A 120 -8.01 5.17 -22.29
CA TYR A 120 -7.45 6.13 -23.26
C TYR A 120 -5.99 6.50 -22.95
N ASP A 121 -5.66 6.61 -21.66
CA ASP A 121 -4.43 7.21 -21.17
C ASP A 121 -3.59 6.21 -20.38
N GLU A 122 -2.98 6.65 -19.26
CA GLU A 122 -2.11 5.83 -18.44
C GLU A 122 -2.77 4.52 -18.02
N THR A 123 -2.02 3.44 -18.22
CA THR A 123 -2.46 2.09 -17.90
C THR A 123 -1.71 1.48 -16.72
N GLU A 124 -0.89 2.26 -16.03
CA GLU A 124 -0.02 1.77 -14.96
C GLU A 124 0.05 2.79 -13.81
N ILE A 125 -0.23 2.32 -12.61
CA ILE A 125 -0.09 3.07 -11.36
C ILE A 125 0.80 2.25 -10.43
N VAL A 126 1.69 2.94 -9.72
CA VAL A 126 2.43 2.34 -8.60
C VAL A 126 2.10 3.07 -7.32
N LEU A 127 1.65 2.32 -6.31
CA LEU A 127 1.48 2.78 -4.94
C LEU A 127 2.67 2.29 -4.12
N LEU A 128 3.23 3.18 -3.30
CA LEU A 128 4.38 2.96 -2.45
C LEU A 128 3.96 3.19 -1.00
N ASP A 129 4.36 2.29 -0.11
CA ASP A 129 4.36 2.55 1.32
C ASP A 129 5.69 3.18 1.73
N LYS A 130 5.64 4.38 2.35
CA LYS A 130 6.81 5.14 2.79
C LYS A 130 7.55 4.48 3.95
N GLU A 131 6.83 3.74 4.79
CA GLU A 131 7.40 3.20 6.02
C GLU A 131 8.17 1.90 5.75
N SER A 132 7.64 1.04 4.87
CA SER A 132 8.27 -0.24 4.54
C SER A 132 9.05 -0.24 3.22
N GLY A 133 8.76 0.70 2.32
CA GLY A 133 9.30 0.70 0.95
C GLY A 133 8.63 -0.29 -0.01
N GLU A 134 7.62 -1.04 0.46
CA GLU A 134 6.84 -2.00 -0.34
C GLU A 134 6.02 -1.26 -1.40
N LYS A 135 5.82 -1.92 -2.54
CA LYS A 135 5.16 -1.33 -3.70
C LYS A 135 4.13 -2.26 -4.31
N ASN A 136 3.02 -1.68 -4.76
CA ASN A 136 2.01 -2.37 -5.54
C ASN A 136 1.85 -1.72 -6.91
N ARG A 137 1.93 -2.53 -7.96
CA ARG A 137 1.69 -2.10 -9.33
C ARG A 137 0.28 -2.48 -9.75
N ILE A 138 -0.53 -1.48 -10.07
CA ILE A 138 -1.83 -1.63 -10.72
C ILE A 138 -1.61 -1.42 -12.21
N TRP A 139 -2.15 -2.32 -13.05
CA TRP A 139 -2.09 -2.15 -14.49
C TRP A 139 -3.41 -2.49 -15.17
N ILE A 140 -3.63 -1.85 -16.32
CA ILE A 140 -4.85 -1.92 -17.12
C ILE A 140 -4.48 -2.43 -18.50
N SER A 141 -5.07 -3.55 -18.92
CA SER A 141 -4.85 -4.07 -20.27
C SER A 141 -5.43 -3.11 -21.31
N VAL A 142 -4.59 -2.55 -22.19
CA VAL A 142 -5.03 -1.69 -23.31
C VAL A 142 -6.00 -2.40 -24.27
N GLN A 143 -5.86 -3.71 -24.44
CA GLN A 143 -6.68 -4.49 -25.39
C GLN A 143 -8.03 -4.91 -24.82
N THR A 144 -8.10 -5.15 -23.51
CA THR A 144 -9.28 -5.77 -22.88
C THR A 144 -9.93 -4.89 -21.81
N GLY A 145 -9.28 -3.79 -21.42
CA GLY A 145 -9.70 -2.98 -20.28
C GLY A 145 -9.56 -3.70 -18.93
N ARG A 146 -8.96 -4.91 -18.88
CA ARG A 146 -8.86 -5.69 -17.65
C ARG A 146 -7.89 -5.03 -16.67
N ILE A 147 -8.40 -4.68 -15.50
CA ILE A 147 -7.63 -4.09 -14.39
C ILE A 147 -7.14 -5.21 -13.46
N ARG A 148 -5.83 -5.22 -13.18
CA ARG A 148 -5.17 -6.15 -12.24
C ARG A 148 -4.16 -5.38 -11.39
N TRP A 149 -3.73 -5.99 -10.28
CA TRP A 149 -2.60 -5.49 -9.51
C TRP A 149 -1.70 -6.64 -9.07
N GLU A 150 -0.44 -6.32 -8.79
CA GLU A 150 0.57 -7.24 -8.26
C GLU A 150 1.49 -6.52 -7.28
N GLU A 151 1.99 -7.27 -6.29
CA GLU A 151 3.02 -6.80 -5.36
C GLU A 151 4.38 -6.85 -6.07
N ILE A 152 5.12 -5.73 -6.05
CA ILE A 152 6.44 -5.62 -6.65
C ILE A 152 7.46 -5.34 -5.54
N HIS A 153 8.51 -6.17 -5.51
CA HIS A 153 9.58 -6.14 -4.50
C HIS A 153 10.83 -5.48 -5.09
#